data_AF-A0A7S1GXQ0-F1
#
_entry.id   AF-A0A7S1GXQ0-F1
#
_cell.length_a   1.000
_cell.length_b   1.000
_cell.length_c   1.000
_cell.angle_alpha   90.00
_cell.angle_beta   90.00
_cell.angle_gamma   90.00
#
_symmetry.space_group_name_H-M   'P 1'
#
loop_
_entity.id
_entity.type
_entity.pdbx_description
1 polymer ?
#
loop_
_entity_poly.entity_id
_entity_poly.type
_entity_poly.pdbx_seq_one_letter_code
_entity_poly.pdbx_strand_id
1 'polypeptide(L)'
;GGSMGKLGDEMVDLVGFVMPKLPPERPNHLLGIADIPSIEKCVSHGVDTFDSAFPTRLGRHGTLLGDGAPPTPAGSSSPSGMAVGKMHVSKRKYANMHHPISPYLPYTG
;
A
#
# COMPACT_ATOMS: atom_id res chain seq x y z
N GLY A 1 -8.30 3.62 14.66
CA GLY A 1 -6.84 3.69 14.48
C GLY A 1 -6.49 5.06 13.94
N GLY A 2 -5.84 5.86 14.78
CA GLY A 2 -5.67 7.31 14.62
C GLY A 2 -4.90 7.73 13.38
N SER A 3 -5.25 8.92 12.91
CA SER A 3 -4.69 9.64 11.77
C SER A 3 -3.26 10.12 12.05
N MET A 4 -2.27 9.23 11.98
CA MET A 4 -0.86 9.64 11.82
C MET A 4 -0.57 10.09 10.37
N GLY A 5 -1.45 9.73 9.41
CA GLY A 5 -1.30 10.04 7.99
C GLY A 5 -1.35 11.52 7.59
N LYS A 6 -1.46 12.46 8.54
CA LYS A 6 -1.30 13.91 8.28
C LYS A 6 0.12 14.42 8.56
N LEU A 7 0.98 13.62 9.19
CA LEU A 7 2.31 14.00 9.66
C LEU A 7 3.31 12.89 9.28
N GLY A 8 3.27 12.44 8.02
CA GLY A 8 4.06 11.30 7.55
C GLY A 8 5.57 11.46 7.76
N ASP A 9 6.08 12.69 7.78
CA ASP A 9 7.49 12.96 8.04
C ASP A 9 7.83 12.86 9.54
N GLU A 10 6.96 13.33 10.45
CA GLU A 10 7.16 13.16 11.90
C GLU A 10 7.19 11.67 12.32
N MET A 11 6.36 10.85 11.66
CA MET A 11 6.35 9.42 11.88
C MET A 11 7.70 8.79 11.49
N VAL A 12 8.26 9.19 10.35
CA VAL A 12 9.56 8.71 9.87
C VAL A 12 10.68 9.18 10.80
N ASP A 13 10.64 10.44 11.25
CA ASP A 13 11.60 10.98 12.21
C ASP A 13 11.58 10.18 13.52
N LEU A 14 10.38 9.86 14.02
CA LEU A 14 10.23 9.04 15.22
C LEU A 14 10.78 7.63 15.03
N VAL A 15 10.46 6.99 13.90
CA VAL A 15 11.00 5.66 13.57
C VAL A 15 12.53 5.73 13.50
N GLY A 16 13.10 6.70 12.79
CA GLY A 16 14.55 6.90 12.70
C GLY A 16 15.21 7.15 14.07
N PHE A 17 14.53 7.82 14.99
CA PHE A 17 15.01 8.01 16.35
C PHE A 17 14.93 6.74 17.21
N VAL A 18 13.86 5.95 17.08
CA VAL A 18 13.59 4.79 17.94
C VAL A 18 14.38 3.55 17.49
N MET A 19 14.42 3.27 16.19
CA MET A 19 14.97 2.04 15.64
C MET A 19 16.41 1.71 16.11
N PRO A 20 17.35 2.67 16.20
CA PRO A 20 18.71 2.40 16.69
C PRO A 20 18.78 2.00 18.18
N LYS A 21 17.70 2.19 18.95
CA LYS A 21 17.62 1.86 20.38
C LYS A 21 16.99 0.49 20.63
N LEU A 22 16.47 -0.16 19.59
CA LEU A 22 15.84 -1.47 19.69
C LEU A 22 16.88 -2.59 19.52
N PRO A 23 16.64 -3.79 20.08
CA PRO A 23 17.55 -4.93 19.90
C PRO A 23 17.65 -5.32 18.42
N PRO A 24 18.85 -5.33 17.81
CA PRO A 24 19.00 -5.60 16.38
C PRO A 24 18.72 -7.06 16.00
N GLU A 25 18.74 -7.99 16.95
CA GLU A 25 18.48 -9.42 16.72
C GLU A 25 16.97 -9.78 16.75
N ARG A 26 16.09 -8.80 16.98
CA ARG A 26 14.64 -9.03 17.06
C ARG A 26 13.91 -8.27 15.96
N PRO A 27 12.92 -8.89 15.30
CA PRO A 27 12.14 -8.21 14.28
C PRO A 27 11.30 -7.09 14.90
N ASN A 28 11.25 -5.95 14.22
CA ASN A 28 10.51 -4.76 14.62
C ASN A 28 9.25 -4.62 13.76
N HIS A 29 8.10 -4.59 14.43
CA HIS A 29 6.79 -4.52 13.80
C HIS A 29 6.19 -3.12 13.99
N LEU A 30 5.88 -2.42 12.89
CA LEU A 30 5.24 -1.11 12.92
C LEU A 30 3.72 -1.27 12.89
N LEU A 31 3.09 -0.96 14.03
CA LEU A 31 1.65 -1.14 14.23
C LEU A 31 0.81 -0.02 13.60
N GLY A 32 -0.23 -0.41 12.87
CA GLY A 32 -1.30 0.46 12.38
C GLY A 32 -0.95 1.31 11.15
N ILE A 33 0.26 1.17 10.62
CA ILE A 33 0.79 1.93 9.48
C ILE A 33 1.24 0.93 8.42
N ALA A 34 0.60 0.99 7.25
CA ALA A 34 0.97 0.13 6.10
C ALA A 34 0.50 0.75 4.78
N ASP A 35 0.46 2.09 4.67
CA ASP A 35 0.32 2.73 3.36
C ASP A 35 1.67 2.70 2.63
N ILE A 36 1.62 2.58 1.30
CA ILE A 36 2.80 2.31 0.46
C ILE A 36 3.94 3.32 0.69
N PRO A 37 3.70 4.65 0.69
CA PRO A 37 4.78 5.62 0.93
C PRO A 37 5.43 5.46 2.31
N SER A 38 4.65 5.16 3.34
CA SER A 38 5.19 4.93 4.70
C SER A 38 6.03 3.66 4.76
N ILE A 39 5.60 2.57 4.10
CA ILE A 39 6.37 1.32 4.05
C ILE A 39 7.75 1.58 3.41
N GLU A 40 7.78 2.25 2.24
CA GLU A 40 9.04 2.56 1.54
C GLU A 40 10.02 3.35 2.41
N LYS A 41 9.53 4.36 3.13
CA LYS A 41 10.37 5.18 4.04
C LYS A 41 10.84 4.37 5.26
N CYS A 42 9.95 3.65 5.94
CA CYS A 42 10.25 2.96 7.19
C CYS A 42 11.12 1.71 7.04
N VAL A 43 11.04 1.01 5.90
CA VAL A 43 11.94 -0.11 5.60
C VAL A 43 13.40 0.35 5.62
N SER A 44 13.68 1.56 5.12
CA SER A 44 15.05 2.11 5.13
C SER A 44 15.59 2.38 6.54
N HIS A 45 14.71 2.46 7.54
CA HIS A 45 15.05 2.63 8.96
C HIS A 45 15.11 1.30 9.73
N GLY A 46 14.91 0.15 9.07
CA GLY A 46 15.04 -1.18 9.68
C GLY A 46 13.74 -1.77 10.24
N VAL A 47 12.58 -1.25 9.84
CA VAL A 47 11.29 -1.89 10.18
C VAL A 47 11.10 -3.14 9.33
N ASP A 48 10.78 -4.26 9.96
CA ASP A 48 10.70 -5.58 9.31
C ASP A 48 9.29 -5.94 8.84
N THR A 49 8.27 -5.58 9.62
CA THR A 49 6.88 -5.98 9.37
C THR A 49 5.89 -4.86 9.69
N PHE A 50 4.74 -4.88 9.03
CA PHE A 50 3.74 -3.82 9.10
C PHE A 50 2.34 -4.42 9.18
N ASP A 51 1.43 -3.77 9.89
CA ASP A 51 0.00 -4.09 9.84
C ASP A 51 -0.85 -2.81 9.70
N SER A 52 -2.01 -2.93 9.05
CA SER A 52 -2.99 -1.86 9.06
C SER A 52 -4.37 -2.34 8.65
N ALA A 53 -5.40 -1.74 9.25
CA ALA A 53 -6.77 -1.84 8.77
C ALA A 53 -7.01 -1.02 7.47
N PHE A 54 -5.96 -0.47 6.85
CA PHE A 54 -6.08 0.40 5.68
C PHE A 54 -6.70 -0.31 4.45
N PRO A 55 -6.24 -1.50 4.01
CA PRO A 55 -6.83 -2.17 2.84
C PRO A 55 -8.31 -2.51 3.05
N THR A 56 -8.67 -3.02 4.22
CA THR A 56 -10.06 -3.34 4.58
C THR A 56 -10.96 -2.11 4.61
N ARG A 57 -10.45 -0.97 5.10
CA ARG A 57 -11.18 0.31 5.07
C ARG A 57 -11.44 0.77 3.63
N LEU A 58 -10.47 0.66 2.74
CA LEU A 58 -10.66 1.01 1.33
C LEU A 58 -11.73 0.12 0.67
N GLY A 59 -11.65 -1.20 0.88
CA GLY A 59 -12.63 -2.15 0.34
C GLY A 59 -14.07 -1.84 0.77
N ARG A 60 -14.28 -1.51 2.06
CA ARG A 60 -15.60 -1.13 2.59
C ARG A 60 -16.22 0.09 1.90
N HIS A 61 -15.38 0.99 1.39
CA HIS A 61 -15.80 2.20 0.67
C HIS A 61 -15.68 2.05 -0.85
N GLY A 62 -15.64 0.83 -1.38
CA GLY A 62 -15.59 0.59 -2.83
C GLY A 62 -14.32 1.15 -3.48
N THR A 63 -13.21 1.19 -2.73
CA THR A 63 -11.91 1.61 -3.22
C THR A 63 -10.95 0.43 -3.24
N LEU A 64 -10.29 0.23 -4.38
CA LEU A 64 -9.25 -0.76 -4.55
C LEU A 64 -7.87 -0.11 -4.56
N LEU A 65 -6.87 -0.84 -4.06
CA LEU A 65 -5.46 -0.55 -4.29
C LEU A 65 -5.05 -1.27 -5.59
N GLY A 66 -4.36 -0.57 -6.48
CA GLY A 66 -3.91 -1.13 -7.75
C GLY A 66 -2.89 -0.22 -8.41
N ASP A 67 -2.52 -0.54 -9.63
CA ASP A 67 -1.27 -0.08 -10.26
C ASP A 67 -1.37 1.37 -10.79
N GLY A 68 -2.38 2.14 -10.37
CA GLY A 68 -2.64 3.52 -10.78
C GLY A 68 -3.08 3.68 -12.24
N ALA A 69 -2.77 2.72 -13.10
CA ALA A 69 -3.18 2.61 -14.48
C ALA A 69 -4.60 1.99 -14.61
N PRO A 70 -5.35 2.35 -15.66
CA PRO A 70 -6.52 1.55 -16.04
C PRO A 70 -6.07 0.11 -16.32
N PRO A 71 -6.86 -0.90 -15.95
CA PRO A 71 -6.48 -2.29 -16.17
C PRO A 71 -6.26 -2.54 -17.66
N THR A 72 -5.05 -2.98 -17.99
CA THR A 72 -4.61 -3.31 -19.35
C THR A 72 -4.79 -4.80 -19.63
N PRO A 73 -4.81 -5.22 -20.91
CA PRO A 73 -4.84 -6.63 -21.26
C PRO A 73 -3.68 -7.40 -20.61
N ALA A 74 -3.95 -8.63 -20.17
CA ALA A 74 -2.94 -9.53 -19.64
C ALA A 74 -1.77 -9.67 -20.63
N GLY A 75 -0.55 -9.38 -20.18
CA GLY A 75 0.67 -9.46 -21.00
C GLY A 75 1.25 -8.13 -21.51
N SER A 76 0.62 -6.98 -21.25
CA SER A 76 1.28 -5.69 -21.46
C SER A 76 2.31 -5.46 -20.34
N SER A 77 3.60 -5.36 -20.65
CA SER A 77 4.62 -4.97 -19.67
C SER A 77 4.30 -3.58 -19.12
N SER A 78 4.00 -3.47 -17.82
CA SER A 78 3.85 -2.16 -17.17
C SER A 78 5.18 -1.40 -17.22
N PRO A 79 5.13 -0.07 -17.42
CA PRO A 79 6.32 0.76 -17.38
C PRO A 79 6.97 0.68 -16.00
N SER A 80 8.30 0.59 -16.00
CA SER A 80 9.15 0.75 -14.83
C SER A 80 8.77 2.04 -14.08
N GLY A 81 8.07 1.90 -12.95
CA GLY A 81 7.48 3.02 -12.21
C GLY A 81 6.10 2.68 -11.63
N MET A 82 6.08 1.78 -10.65
CA MET A 82 4.87 1.19 -10.05
C MET A 82 4.17 2.21 -9.12
N ALA A 83 3.48 3.19 -9.70
CA ALA A 83 2.67 4.14 -8.91
C ALA A 83 1.42 3.44 -8.37
N VAL A 84 1.45 2.98 -7.11
CA VAL A 84 0.26 2.40 -6.46
C VAL A 84 -0.79 3.49 -6.25
N GLY A 85 -1.95 3.31 -6.90
CA GLY A 85 -3.08 4.22 -6.89
C GLY A 85 -4.32 3.65 -6.21
N LYS A 86 -5.32 4.52 -6.00
CA LYS A 86 -6.64 4.18 -5.47
C LYS A 86 -7.68 4.24 -6.59
N MET A 87 -8.44 3.17 -6.77
CA MET A 87 -9.53 3.09 -7.74
C MET A 87 -10.89 3.01 -7.06
N HIS A 88 -11.74 4.03 -7.24
CA HIS A 88 -13.14 3.97 -6.83
C HIS A 88 -13.96 3.17 -7.84
N VAL A 89 -14.26 1.91 -7.53
CA VAL A 89 -14.93 0.99 -8.47
C VAL A 89 -16.43 1.26 -8.63
N SER A 90 -17.02 2.09 -7.77
CA SER A 90 -18.41 2.55 -7.91
C SER A 90 -18.62 3.50 -9.10
N LYS A 91 -17.55 3.98 -9.75
CA LYS A 91 -17.66 4.88 -10.91
C LYS A 91 -18.18 4.13 -12.13
N ARG A 92 -19.16 4.73 -12.84
CA ARG A 92 -19.85 4.16 -14.01
C ARG A 92 -18.90 3.71 -15.14
N LYS A 93 -17.72 4.32 -15.27
CA LYS A 93 -16.68 3.90 -16.23
C LYS A 93 -16.14 2.48 -16.02
N TYR A 94 -16.41 1.87 -14.86
CA TYR A 94 -16.01 0.50 -14.53
C TYR A 94 -17.18 -0.50 -14.58
N ALA A 95 -18.40 -0.06 -14.90
CA ALA A 95 -19.60 -0.90 -14.80
C ALA A 95 -19.58 -2.15 -15.69
N ASN A 96 -18.91 -2.08 -16.84
CA ASN A 96 -18.81 -3.17 -17.82
C ASN A 96 -17.36 -3.68 -17.95
N MET A 97 -16.53 -3.46 -16.93
CA MET A 97 -15.12 -3.84 -16.96
C MET A 97 -14.96 -5.28 -16.47
N HIS A 98 -14.56 -6.16 -17.37
CA HIS A 98 -14.33 -7.59 -17.08
C HIS A 98 -12.83 -7.95 -16.94
N HIS A 99 -11.95 -6.96 -17.09
CA HIS A 99 -10.50 -7.16 -16.94
C HIS A 99 -10.09 -7.23 -15.46
N PRO A 100 -9.03 -8.00 -15.13
CA PRO A 100 -8.52 -8.05 -13.76
C PRO A 100 -8.02 -6.68 -13.30
N ILE A 101 -8.14 -6.41 -12.00
CA ILE A 101 -7.75 -5.13 -11.39
C ILE A 101 -6.24 -4.86 -11.54
N SER A 102 -5.43 -5.92 -11.51
CA SER A 102 -4.01 -5.88 -11.86
C SER A 102 -3.70 -7.07 -12.76
N PRO A 103 -2.93 -6.88 -13.86
CA PRO A 103 -2.53 -7.96 -14.75
C PRO A 103 -1.55 -8.95 -14.09
N TYR A 104 -1.01 -8.61 -12.91
CA TYR A 104 -0.07 -9.42 -12.14
C TYR A 104 -0.73 -10.30 -11.08
N LEU A 105 -2.01 -10.07 -10.78
CA LEU A 105 -2.74 -10.93 -9.86
C LEU A 105 -3.14 -12.22 -10.58
N PRO A 106 -2.79 -13.40 -10.04
CA PRO A 106 -3.20 -14.66 -10.66
C PRO A 106 -4.72 -14.73 -10.72
N TYR A 107 -5.25 -15.00 -11.90
CA TYR A 107 -6.69 -15.24 -12.07
C TYR A 107 -7.01 -16.62 -11.48
N THR A 108 -7.53 -16.65 -10.25
CA THR A 108 -8.08 -17.87 -9.66
C THR A 108 -9.49 -18.06 -10.21
N GLY A 109 -9.57 -18.63 -11.42
CA GLY A 109 -10.80 -19.12 -12.03
C GLY A 109 -11.02 -20.58 -11.68
#